data_AF-A0A241WU02-F1
#
_entry.id   AF-A0A241WU02-F1
#
_cell.length_a   1.000
_cell.length_b   1.000
_cell.length_c   1.000
_cell.angle_alpha   90.00
_cell.angle_beta   90.00
_cell.angle_gamma   90.00
#
_symmetry.space_group_name_H-M   'P 1'
#
loop_
_entity.id
_entity.type
_entity.pdbx_description
1 polymer ?
#
loop_
_entity_poly.entity_id
_entity_poly.type
_entity_poly.pdbx_seq_one_letter_code
_entity_poly.pdbx_strand_id
1 'polypeptide(L)'
;MSALYYLDFHPADNPMYLKKLGNWVITFLSSQDEVANIQLAITSVLPRQLSDNLQPSRIIIHQTEFDNRWLIQQIECYNSLDGKDKLLSCNDKVGKQVIQNLIQEFNKYDVEVNLL
;
A
#
# COMPACT_ATOMS: atom_id res chain seq x y z
N MET A 1 13.70 -1.22 18.33
CA MET A 1 13.57 -1.72 16.94
C MET A 1 12.11 -1.59 16.57
N SER A 2 11.76 -0.82 15.54
CA SER A 2 10.39 -0.80 15.02
C SER A 2 10.10 -2.13 14.33
N ALA A 3 8.93 -2.72 14.56
CA ALA A 3 8.51 -3.91 13.82
C ALA A 3 8.41 -3.57 12.33
N LEU A 4 8.95 -4.45 11.48
CA LEU A 4 8.77 -4.41 10.03
C LEU A 4 7.50 -5.17 9.69
N TYR A 5 6.73 -4.65 8.73
CA TYR A 5 5.48 -5.23 8.28
C TYR A 5 5.54 -5.53 6.81
N TYR A 6 4.94 -6.65 6.41
CA TYR A 6 5.00 -7.11 5.04
C TYR A 6 3.60 -7.43 4.50
N LEU A 7 3.42 -7.20 3.20
CA LEU A 7 2.34 -7.78 2.43
C LEU A 7 2.84 -9.08 1.81
N ASP A 8 2.14 -10.18 2.08
CA ASP A 8 2.41 -11.50 1.52
C ASP A 8 1.31 -11.83 0.51
N PHE A 9 1.64 -11.72 -0.77
CA PHE A 9 0.72 -11.99 -1.88
C PHE A 9 0.70 -13.47 -2.20
N HIS A 10 -0.45 -13.99 -2.62
CA HIS A 10 -0.47 -15.30 -3.24
C HIS A 10 0.42 -15.29 -4.52
N PRO A 11 1.13 -16.38 -4.87
CA PRO A 11 2.05 -16.39 -6.02
C PRO A 11 1.43 -15.96 -7.36
N ALA A 12 0.13 -16.20 -7.54
CA ALA A 12 -0.59 -15.79 -8.75
C ALA A 12 -0.92 -14.28 -8.78
N ASP A 13 -0.84 -13.61 -7.63
CA ASP A 13 -1.26 -12.24 -7.39
C ASP A 13 -0.08 -11.29 -7.19
N ASN A 14 1.04 -11.55 -7.86
CA ASN A 14 2.22 -10.70 -7.74
C ASN A 14 1.87 -9.23 -8.10
N PRO A 15 2.14 -8.27 -7.19
CA PRO A 15 1.68 -6.90 -7.34
C PRO A 15 2.31 -6.16 -8.53
N MET A 16 3.41 -6.66 -9.10
CA MET A 16 4.02 -6.10 -10.32
C MET A 16 3.13 -6.22 -11.55
N TYR A 17 2.23 -7.21 -11.58
CA TYR A 17 1.32 -7.45 -12.70
C TYR A 17 -0.08 -6.86 -12.45
N LEU A 18 -0.35 -6.42 -11.23
CA LEU A 18 -1.59 -5.76 -10.86
C LEU A 18 -1.51 -4.28 -11.29
N LYS A 19 -2.55 -3.80 -11.99
CA LYS A 19 -2.60 -2.41 -12.47
C LYS A 19 -3.54 -1.55 -11.63
N LYS A 20 -4.77 -2.03 -11.45
CA LYS A 20 -5.81 -1.34 -10.69
C LYS A 20 -6.73 -2.36 -10.04
N LEU A 21 -7.02 -2.16 -8.76
CA LEU A 21 -7.93 -2.97 -7.96
C LEU A 21 -8.86 -2.02 -7.21
N GLY A 22 -10.14 -2.00 -7.59
CA GLY A 22 -11.12 -1.07 -7.03
C GLY A 22 -10.66 0.38 -7.14
N ASN A 23 -10.49 1.03 -5.99
CA ASN A 23 -10.05 2.41 -5.91
C ASN A 23 -8.53 2.58 -5.77
N TRP A 24 -7.75 1.53 -6.02
CA TRP A 24 -6.30 1.57 -5.92
C TRP A 24 -5.64 1.33 -7.27
N VAL A 25 -4.66 2.16 -7.60
CA VAL A 25 -3.80 2.00 -8.78
C VAL A 25 -2.39 1.64 -8.30
N ILE A 26 -1.77 0.66 -8.95
CA ILE A 26 -0.45 0.15 -8.60
C ILE A 26 0.53 0.53 -9.71
N THR A 27 1.61 1.22 -9.34
CA THR A 27 2.61 1.73 -10.28
C THR A 27 4.02 1.57 -9.76
N PHE A 28 4.98 1.37 -10.65
CA PHE A 28 6.41 1.39 -10.33
C PHE A 28 6.87 2.79 -9.94
N LEU A 29 7.69 2.90 -8.90
CA LEU A 29 8.34 4.17 -8.49
C LEU A 29 9.71 4.38 -9.14
N SER A 30 10.36 3.31 -9.57
CA SER A 30 11.62 3.30 -10.32
C SER A 30 11.41 2.72 -11.71
N SER A 31 12.36 2.97 -12.64
CA SER A 31 12.32 2.29 -13.95
C SER A 31 12.44 0.79 -13.73
N GLN A 32 11.69 -0.02 -14.49
CA GLN A 32 11.77 -1.49 -14.43
C GLN A 32 13.18 -2.02 -14.74
N ASP A 33 14.02 -1.20 -15.39
CA ASP A 33 15.42 -1.52 -15.69
C ASP A 33 16.32 -1.53 -14.44
N GLU A 34 15.89 -0.93 -13.32
CA GLU A 34 16.56 -1.01 -12.01
C GLU A 34 16.05 -2.23 -11.22
N VAL A 35 16.32 -3.42 -11.76
CA VAL A 35 15.83 -4.73 -11.27
C VAL A 35 16.16 -5.01 -9.80
N ALA A 36 17.21 -4.37 -9.26
CA ALA A 36 17.70 -4.65 -7.91
C ALA A 36 16.83 -4.07 -6.79
N ASN A 37 15.98 -3.06 -7.06
CA ASN A 37 15.22 -2.35 -6.02
C ASN A 37 13.82 -1.96 -6.52
N ILE A 38 12.97 -2.96 -6.78
CA ILE A 38 11.62 -2.71 -7.27
C ILE A 38 10.75 -2.15 -6.14
N GLN A 39 10.25 -0.93 -6.35
CA GLN A 39 9.29 -0.27 -5.47
C GLN A 39 7.98 -0.02 -6.22
N LEU A 40 6.87 -0.32 -5.54
CA LEU A 40 5.53 -0.05 -6.04
C LEU A 40 4.83 0.96 -5.14
N ALA A 41 4.10 1.88 -5.77
CA ALA A 41 3.13 2.74 -5.12
C ALA A 41 1.72 2.21 -5.38
N ILE A 42 0.98 1.97 -4.31
CA ILE A 42 -0.44 1.64 -4.31
C ILE A 42 -1.18 2.92 -3.93
N THR A 43 -1.75 3.61 -4.92
CA THR A 43 -2.32 4.95 -4.77
C THR A 43 -3.83 4.91 -4.84
N SER A 44 -4.50 5.52 -3.86
CA SER A 44 -5.95 5.69 -3.85
C SER A 44 -6.37 6.69 -4.91
N VAL A 45 -7.42 6.37 -5.66
CA VAL A 45 -8.07 7.28 -6.62
C VAL A 45 -9.35 7.89 -6.06
N LEU A 46 -9.64 7.67 -4.78
CA LEU A 46 -10.78 8.32 -4.14
C LEU A 46 -10.55 9.83 -4.09
N PRO A 47 -11.58 10.64 -4.41
CA PRO A 47 -11.48 12.08 -4.30
C PRO A 47 -11.31 12.47 -2.83
N ARG A 48 -10.41 13.44 -2.58
CA ARG A 48 -10.21 14.01 -1.24
C ARG A 48 -11.51 14.64 -0.76
N GLN A 49 -11.98 14.23 0.41
CA GLN A 49 -13.19 14.72 1.04
C GLN A 49 -12.85 15.72 2.15
N LEU A 50 -13.73 16.70 2.36
CA LEU A 50 -13.69 17.59 3.53
C LEU A 50 -14.36 16.86 4.70
N SER A 51 -13.62 15.93 5.31
CA SER A 51 -14.05 15.18 6.49
C SER A 51 -12.93 15.17 7.52
N ASP A 52 -13.24 15.23 8.81
CA ASP A 52 -12.25 15.25 9.92
C ASP A 52 -11.42 13.95 10.06
N ASN A 53 -11.52 13.02 9.11
CA ASN A 53 -10.81 11.75 9.10
C ASN A 53 -9.61 11.78 8.15
N LEU A 54 -8.55 11.06 8.55
CA LEU A 54 -7.41 10.74 7.69
C LEU A 54 -7.89 9.84 6.55
N GLN A 55 -7.54 10.24 5.32
CA GLN A 55 -7.93 9.53 4.10
C GLN A 55 -6.71 8.85 3.49
N PRO A 56 -6.74 7.53 3.23
CA PRO A 56 -5.63 6.85 2.60
C PRO A 56 -5.29 7.44 1.23
N SER A 57 -4.04 7.84 1.04
CA SER A 57 -3.54 8.43 -0.20
C SER A 57 -2.67 7.44 -0.98
N ARG A 58 -1.65 6.89 -0.33
CA ARG A 58 -0.64 6.05 -1.00
C ARG A 58 0.03 5.10 -0.02
N ILE A 59 0.39 3.92 -0.48
CA ILE A 59 1.20 2.96 0.27
C ILE A 59 2.39 2.60 -0.61
N ILE A 60 3.60 2.68 -0.08
CA ILE A 60 4.83 2.30 -0.77
C ILE A 60 5.28 0.95 -0.24
N ILE A 61 5.45 0.00 -1.16
CA ILE A 61 5.97 -1.32 -0.87
C ILE A 61 7.24 -1.59 -1.67
N HIS A 62 8.14 -2.38 -1.10
CA HIS A 62 9.41 -2.74 -1.69
C HIS A 62 9.53 -4.25 -1.79
N GLN A 63 9.99 -4.75 -2.93
CA GLN A 63 10.22 -6.17 -3.13
C GLN A 63 11.30 -6.65 -2.16
N THR A 64 11.08 -7.82 -1.57
CA THR A 64 12.10 -8.49 -0.74
C THR A 64 12.79 -9.59 -1.54
N GLU A 65 13.71 -10.32 -0.90
CA GLU A 65 14.31 -11.52 -1.50
C GLU A 65 13.30 -12.65 -1.78
N PHE A 66 12.10 -12.58 -1.19
CA PHE A 66 11.01 -13.51 -1.47
C PHE A 66 10.03 -12.86 -2.45
N ASP A 67 9.79 -13.51 -3.59
CA ASP A 67 8.97 -12.97 -4.71
C ASP A 67 7.58 -12.47 -4.30
N ASN A 68 7.00 -13.14 -3.30
CA ASN A 68 5.63 -12.89 -2.85
C ASN A 68 5.53 -11.96 -1.65
N ARG A 69 6.68 -11.60 -1.05
CA ARG A 69 6.73 -10.78 0.16
C ARG A 69 7.25 -9.40 -0.15
N TRP A 70 6.48 -8.41 0.26
CA TRP A 70 6.73 -7.00 -0.01
C TRP A 70 6.75 -6.23 1.29
N LEU A 71 7.87 -5.56 1.58
CA LEU A 71 8.04 -4.73 2.75
C LEU A 71 7.20 -3.46 2.62
N ILE A 72 6.37 -3.16 3.61
CA ILE A 72 5.66 -1.88 3.69
C ILE A 72 6.65 -0.83 4.20
N GLN A 73 7.03 0.10 3.31
CA GLN A 73 7.99 1.16 3.65
C GLN A 73 7.28 2.40 4.19
N GLN A 74 6.15 2.77 3.60
CA GLN A 74 5.49 4.02 3.92
C GLN A 74 3.98 3.93 3.70
N ILE A 75 3.21 4.54 4.60
CA ILE A 75 1.77 4.78 4.44
C ILE A 75 1.56 6.29 4.47
N GLU A 76 0.89 6.81 3.45
CA GLU A 76 0.51 8.21 3.32
C GLU A 76 -1.00 8.34 3.45
N CYS A 77 -1.44 9.26 4.30
CA CYS A 77 -2.84 9.63 4.43
C CYS A 77 -3.02 11.15 4.35
N TYR A 78 -3.95 11.60 3.53
CA TYR A 78 -4.38 12.98 3.46
C TYR A 78 -5.15 13.38 4.72
N ASN A 79 -4.74 14.47 5.35
CA ASN A 79 -5.46 15.10 6.44
C ASN A 79 -6.13 16.39 5.94
N SER A 80 -7.46 16.44 6.02
CA SER A 80 -8.25 17.60 5.61
C SER A 80 -8.06 18.81 6.53
N LEU A 81 -7.72 18.59 7.82
CA LEU A 81 -7.61 19.67 8.82
C LEU A 81 -6.45 20.62 8.53
N ASP A 82 -5.34 20.11 8.01
CA ASP A 82 -4.15 20.89 7.63
C ASP A 82 -3.87 20.85 6.12
N GLY A 83 -4.70 20.14 5.35
CA GLY A 83 -4.62 20.04 3.90
C GLY A 83 -3.37 19.31 3.40
N LYS A 84 -2.73 18.46 4.22
CA LYS A 84 -1.44 17.84 3.91
C LYS A 84 -1.49 16.33 4.02
N ASP A 85 -0.60 15.66 3.28
CA ASP A 85 -0.35 14.24 3.44
C ASP A 85 0.53 14.01 4.67
N LYS A 86 0.15 13.03 5.50
CA LYS A 86 0.85 12.60 6.70
C LYS A 86 1.41 11.19 6.50
N LEU A 87 2.62 10.99 6.99
CA LEU A 87 3.24 9.67 7.04
C LEU A 87 2.79 8.94 8.30
N LEU A 88 2.34 7.71 8.11
CA LEU A 88 1.94 6.79 9.16
C LEU A 88 2.80 5.53 9.11
N SER A 89 2.97 4.90 10.26
CA SER A 89 3.55 3.57 10.41
C SER A 89 2.46 2.52 10.49
N CYS A 90 2.75 1.29 10.07
CA CYS A 90 1.91 0.12 10.39
C CYS A 90 1.78 -0.15 11.90
N ASN A 91 2.65 0.42 12.73
CA ASN A 91 2.51 0.39 14.18
C ASN A 91 1.41 1.34 14.70
N ASP A 92 1.05 2.37 13.91
CA ASP A 92 -0.03 3.28 14.27
C ASP A 92 -1.38 2.59 14.06
N LYS A 93 -2.33 2.82 14.97
CA LYS A 93 -3.68 2.27 14.86
C LYS A 93 -4.32 2.60 13.51
N VAL A 94 -4.13 3.84 13.03
CA VAL A 94 -4.64 4.29 11.74
C VAL A 94 -3.91 3.59 10.60
N GLY A 95 -2.57 3.55 10.61
CA GLY A 95 -1.80 2.86 9.58
C GLY A 95 -2.17 1.39 9.44
N LYS A 96 -2.30 0.66 10.56
CA LYS A 96 -2.77 -0.73 10.56
C LYS A 96 -4.17 -0.88 9.98
N GLN A 97 -5.10 0.02 10.30
CA GLN A 97 -6.46 0.00 9.74
C GLN A 97 -6.45 0.24 8.23
N VAL A 98 -5.61 1.16 7.75
CA VAL A 98 -5.46 1.42 6.30
C VAL A 98 -5.01 0.15 5.57
N ILE A 99 -4.00 -0.54 6.10
CA ILE A 99 -3.53 -1.79 5.50
C ILE A 99 -4.62 -2.86 5.55
N GLN A 100 -5.32 -3.03 6.67
CA GLN A 100 -6.42 -4.00 6.75
C GLN A 100 -7.55 -3.70 5.74
N ASN A 101 -7.90 -2.44 5.55
CA ASN A 101 -8.90 -2.04 4.56
C ASN A 101 -8.42 -2.31 3.13
N LEU A 102 -7.14 -2.04 2.83
CA LEU A 102 -6.55 -2.37 1.53
C LEU A 102 -6.67 -3.87 1.24
N ILE A 103 -6.28 -4.72 2.21
CA ILE A 103 -6.36 -6.18 2.12
C ILE A 103 -7.79 -6.63 1.84
N GLN A 104 -8.76 -6.10 2.60
CA GLN A 104 -10.17 -6.40 2.40
C GLN A 104 -10.70 -5.94 1.04
N GLU A 105 -10.18 -4.83 0.49
CA GLU A 105 -10.56 -4.37 -0.84
C GLU A 105 -9.97 -5.28 -1.92
N PHE A 106 -8.71 -5.70 -1.80
CA PHE A 106 -8.05 -6.60 -2.76
C PHE A 106 -8.74 -7.96 -2.82
N ASN A 107 -9.12 -8.50 -1.66
CA ASN A 107 -9.87 -9.76 -1.59
C ASN A 107 -11.22 -9.73 -2.33
N LYS A 108 -11.83 -8.55 -2.57
CA LYS A 108 -13.06 -8.43 -3.38
C LYS A 108 -12.83 -8.66 -4.88
N TYR A 109 -11.57 -8.61 -5.31
CA TYR A 109 -11.14 -8.81 -6.69
C TYR A 109 -10.34 -10.11 -6.85
N ASP A 110 -10.53 -11.07 -5.94
CA ASP A 110 -9.85 -12.36 -5.90
C ASP A 110 -8.32 -12.26 -5.80
N VAL A 111 -7.80 -11.12 -5.32
CA VAL A 111 -6.38 -10.92 -5.04
C VAL A 111 -6.13 -11.25 -3.58
N GLU A 112 -5.47 -12.38 -3.31
CA GLU A 112 -5.19 -12.84 -1.96
C GLU A 112 -3.89 -12.21 -1.43
N VAL A 113 -4.02 -11.45 -0.33
CA VAL A 113 -2.86 -10.85 0.35
C VAL A 113 -3.03 -10.90 1.87
N ASN A 114 -1.93 -11.11 2.58
CA ASN A 114 -1.89 -11.19 4.03
C ASN A 114 -0.91 -10.16 4.63
N LEU A 115 -1.18 -9.73 5.87
CA LEU A 115 -0.25 -8.88 6.64
C LEU A 115 0.60 -9.77 7.55
N LEU A 116 1.92 -9.69 7.41
CA LEU A 116 2.91 -10.35 8.27
C LEU A 116 3.63 -9.34 9.18
#